data_AF-A0A696CEB4-F1
#
_entry.id   AF-A0A696CEB4-F1
#
_cell.length_a   1.000
_cell.length_b   1.000
_cell.length_c   1.000
_cell.angle_alpha   90.00
_cell.angle_beta   90.00
_cell.angle_gamma   90.00
#
_symmetry.space_group_name_H-M   'P 1'
#
loop_
_entity.id
_entity.type
_entity.pdbx_description
1 polymer ?
#
loop_
_entity_poly.entity_id
_entity_poly.type
_entity_poly.pdbx_seq_one_letter_code
_entity_poly.pdbx_strand_id
1 'polypeptide(L)'
;EDDKIQQAQAIKKACGKKADEITKILLKDDESLKDVIRDKQELKKKIGKLQKIPNKSTKELSLLGRLEFLQRNQDKAKDYKKTIKDLQNPQQTSNANKNNTDDNKKKKLTKKN
;
A
#
# COMPACT_ATOMS: atom_id res chain seq x y z
N GLU A 1 6.07 -16.87 -14.10
CA GLU A 1 5.52 -16.38 -12.81
C GLU A 1 6.64 -15.90 -11.90
N ASP A 2 7.77 -16.61 -11.90
CA ASP A 2 9.00 -16.24 -11.18
C ASP A 2 9.53 -14.83 -11.47
N ASP A 3 9.48 -14.35 -12.72
CA ASP A 3 9.93 -12.98 -13.05
C ASP A 3 9.14 -11.90 -12.29
N LYS A 4 7.83 -12.12 -12.09
CA LYS A 4 6.97 -11.19 -11.34
C LYS A 4 7.29 -11.24 -9.84
N ILE A 5 7.58 -12.43 -9.31
CA ILE A 5 7.99 -12.62 -7.92
C ILE A 5 9.34 -11.93 -7.67
N GLN A 6 10.31 -12.13 -8.56
CA GLN A 6 11.63 -11.49 -8.48
C GLN A 6 11.52 -9.97 -8.55
N GLN A 7 10.72 -9.44 -9.49
CA GLN A 7 10.48 -8.01 -9.60
C GLN A 7 9.81 -7.44 -8.33
N ALA A 8 8.77 -8.11 -7.81
CA ALA A 8 8.11 -7.69 -6.58
C ALA A 8 9.06 -7.73 -5.37
N GLN A 9 9.94 -8.73 -5.28
CA GLN A 9 10.98 -8.81 -4.25
C GLN A 9 12.01 -7.68 -4.36
N ALA A 10 12.46 -7.36 -5.58
CA ALA A 10 13.38 -6.25 -5.83
C ALA A 10 12.77 -4.91 -5.40
N ILE A 11 11.51 -4.66 -5.76
CA ILE A 11 10.81 -3.42 -5.38
C ILE A 11 10.61 -3.36 -3.87
N LYS A 12 10.19 -4.46 -3.23
CA LYS A 12 10.07 -4.54 -1.77
C LYS A 12 11.39 -4.21 -1.07
N LYS A 13 12.50 -4.79 -1.54
CA LYS A 13 13.85 -4.53 -0.98
C LYS A 13 14.25 -3.08 -1.18
N ALA A 14 14.02 -2.50 -2.36
CA ALA A 14 14.34 -1.11 -2.65
C ALA A 14 13.53 -0.14 -1.79
N CYS A 15 12.21 -0.33 -1.68
CA CYS A 15 11.34 0.48 -0.83
C CYS A 15 11.71 0.35 0.66
N GLY A 16 12.04 -0.86 1.13
CA GLY A 16 12.54 -1.07 2.49
C GLY A 16 13.81 -0.29 2.77
N LYS A 17 14.83 -0.39 1.89
CA LYS A 17 16.08 0.36 2.04
C LYS A 17 15.86 1.87 2.07
N LYS A 18 15.01 2.40 1.18
CA LYS A 18 14.67 3.83 1.15
C LYS A 18 13.93 4.29 2.40
N ALA A 19 13.03 3.46 2.94
CA ALA A 19 12.35 3.74 4.20
C ALA A 19 13.34 3.77 5.38
N ASP A 20 14.23 2.79 5.47
CA ASP A 20 15.22 2.73 6.55
C ASP A 20 16.18 3.93 6.52
N GLU A 21 16.60 4.34 5.33
CA GLU A 21 17.50 5.48 5.15
C GLU A 21 16.83 6.80 5.54
N ILE A 22 15.60 7.07 5.07
CA ILE A 22 14.90 8.29 5.46
C ILE A 22 14.53 8.30 6.94
N THR A 23 14.20 7.14 7.53
CA THR A 23 13.99 7.02 8.99
C THR A 23 15.26 7.39 9.75
N LYS A 24 16.45 6.91 9.33
CA LYS A 24 17.72 7.28 9.96
C LYS A 24 17.98 8.79 9.88
N ILE A 25 17.69 9.42 8.74
CA ILE A 25 17.84 10.88 8.58
C ILE A 25 16.87 11.62 9.50
N LEU A 26 15.59 11.24 9.51
CA LEU A 26 14.57 11.87 10.36
C LEU A 26 14.91 11.76 11.85
N LEU A 27 15.41 10.61 12.31
CA LEU A 27 15.78 10.40 13.71
C LEU A 27 17.06 11.14 14.12
N LYS A 28 17.98 11.38 13.17
CA LYS A 28 19.14 12.25 13.41
C LYS A 28 18.72 13.71 13.57
N ASP A 29 17.74 14.14 12.79
CA ASP A 29 17.24 15.51 12.83
C ASP A 29 16.33 15.76 14.04
N ASP A 30 15.50 14.76 14.42
CA ASP A 30 14.56 14.84 15.54
C ASP A 30 14.23 13.45 16.11
N GLU A 31 14.85 13.11 17.23
CA GLU A 31 14.61 11.82 17.91
C GLU A 31 13.19 11.65 18.43
N SER A 32 12.46 12.75 18.68
CA SER A 32 11.07 12.69 19.19
C SER A 32 10.10 12.08 18.18
N LEU A 33 10.51 11.98 16.91
CA LEU A 33 9.71 11.34 15.87
C LEU A 33 9.72 9.81 15.97
N LYS A 34 10.57 9.19 16.80
CA LYS A 34 10.75 7.74 16.87
C LYS A 34 9.44 6.96 17.01
N ASP A 35 8.59 7.33 17.94
CA ASP A 35 7.32 6.64 18.17
C ASP A 35 6.34 6.89 17.02
N VAL A 36 6.29 8.15 16.54
CA VAL A 36 5.45 8.58 15.41
C VAL A 36 5.79 7.81 14.14
N ILE A 37 7.08 7.60 13.85
CA ILE A 37 7.53 6.95 12.61
C ILE A 37 7.29 5.43 12.65
N ARG A 38 7.34 4.85 13.84
CA ARG A 38 7.16 3.41 14.06
C ARG A 38 5.70 3.00 13.93
N ASP A 39 4.78 3.86 14.35
CA ASP A 39 3.35 3.62 14.23
C ASP A 39 2.76 4.26 12.95
N LYS A 40 2.20 3.42 12.08
CA LYS A 40 1.62 3.87 10.81
C LYS A 40 0.45 4.85 10.98
N GLN A 41 -0.38 4.67 12.02
CA GLN A 41 -1.50 5.55 12.31
C GLN A 41 -1.01 6.89 12.86
N GLU A 42 -0.02 6.89 13.75
CA GLU A 42 0.58 8.12 14.25
C GLU A 42 1.30 8.91 13.15
N LEU A 43 2.06 8.23 12.29
CA LEU A 43 2.68 8.83 11.11
C LEU A 43 1.63 9.51 10.22
N LYS A 44 0.54 8.81 9.92
CA LYS A 44 -0.58 9.36 9.12
C LYS A 44 -1.23 10.57 9.80
N LYS A 45 -1.42 10.52 11.13
CA LYS A 45 -1.95 11.65 11.91
C LYS A 45 -1.01 12.85 11.87
N LYS A 46 0.31 12.65 12.02
CA LYS A 46 1.32 13.72 11.98
C LYS A 46 1.36 14.38 10.59
N ILE A 47 1.37 13.58 9.52
CA ILE A 47 1.27 14.08 8.13
C ILE A 47 -0.01 14.89 7.95
N GLY A 48 -1.16 14.37 8.37
CA GLY A 48 -2.44 15.06 8.24
C GLY A 48 -2.51 16.37 9.04
N LYS A 49 -1.91 16.42 10.23
CA LYS A 49 -1.76 17.66 11.01
C LYS A 49 -0.89 18.67 10.26
N LEU A 50 0.27 18.24 9.76
CA LEU A 50 1.17 19.09 8.99
C LEU A 50 0.47 19.63 7.74
N GLN A 51 -0.21 18.80 6.94
CA GLN A 51 -0.93 19.23 5.73
C GLN A 51 -1.91 20.38 5.98
N LYS A 52 -2.60 20.38 7.13
CA LYS A 52 -3.60 21.39 7.49
C LYS A 52 -3.03 22.74 7.91
N ILE A 53 -1.73 22.84 8.20
CA ILE A 53 -1.10 24.11 8.60
C ILE A 53 -1.04 25.05 7.39
N PRO A 54 -1.67 26.24 7.43
CA PRO A 54 -1.51 27.25 6.38
C PRO A 54 -0.11 27.89 6.47
N ASN A 55 0.42 28.42 5.35
CA ASN A 55 1.68 29.19 5.30
C ASN A 55 2.88 28.49 5.97
N LYS A 56 3.07 27.20 5.67
CA LYS A 56 4.16 26.39 6.23
C LYS A 56 5.52 27.02 5.97
N SER A 57 6.37 26.97 6.97
CA SER A 57 7.80 27.23 6.80
C SER A 57 8.45 26.19 5.88
N THR A 58 9.60 26.54 5.32
CA THR A 58 10.43 25.61 4.52
C THR A 58 10.78 24.33 5.30
N LYS A 59 10.99 24.44 6.61
CA LYS A 59 11.28 23.30 7.49
C LYS A 59 10.08 22.35 7.60
N GLU A 60 8.88 22.89 7.81
CA GLU A 60 7.65 22.09 7.89
C GLU A 60 7.32 21.44 6.55
N LEU A 61 7.53 22.14 5.44
CA LEU A 61 7.34 21.58 4.10
C LEU A 61 8.32 20.43 3.84
N SER A 62 9.59 20.62 4.20
CA SER A 62 10.62 19.56 4.08
C SER A 62 10.27 18.35 4.93
N LEU A 63 9.90 18.56 6.20
CA LEU A 63 9.47 17.49 7.09
C LEU A 63 8.25 16.75 6.54
N LEU A 64 7.22 17.47 6.08
CA LEU A 64 6.04 16.89 5.47
C LEU A 64 6.41 15.99 4.28
N GLY A 65 7.23 16.49 3.35
CA GLY A 65 7.67 15.71 2.19
C GLY A 65 8.45 14.44 2.57
N ARG A 66 9.32 14.52 3.57
CA ARG A 66 10.08 13.36 4.08
C ARG A 66 9.17 12.33 4.77
N LEU A 67 8.20 12.77 5.56
CA LEU A 67 7.23 11.89 6.22
C LEU A 67 6.29 11.22 5.20
N GLU A 68 5.80 11.96 4.20
CA GLU A 68 5.00 11.39 3.10
C GLU A 68 5.80 10.38 2.27
N PHE A 69 7.06 10.68 1.98
CA PHE A 69 7.95 9.77 1.28
C PHE A 69 8.17 8.48 2.08
N LEU A 70 8.39 8.60 3.39
CA LEU A 70 8.53 7.45 4.27
C LEU A 70 7.27 6.58 4.29
N GLN A 71 6.10 7.19 4.52
CA GLN A 71 4.82 6.48 4.54
C GLN A 71 4.61 5.70 3.23
N ARG A 72 4.85 6.32 2.08
CA ARG A 72 4.70 5.67 0.76
C ARG A 72 5.64 4.48 0.58
N ASN A 73 6.89 4.57 1.05
CA ASN A 73 7.84 3.46 0.93
C ASN A 73 7.52 2.32 1.91
N GLN A 74 7.06 2.63 3.12
CA GLN A 74 6.57 1.62 4.07
C GLN A 74 5.35 0.87 3.51
N ASP A 75 4.41 1.60 2.90
CA ASP A 75 3.21 1.02 2.30
C ASP A 75 3.55 0.13 1.10
N LYS A 76 4.39 0.61 0.17
CA LYS A 76 4.87 -0.20 -0.95
C LYS A 76 5.58 -1.47 -0.48
N ALA A 77 6.48 -1.37 0.52
CA ALA A 77 7.17 -2.54 1.04
C ALA A 77 6.19 -3.58 1.63
N LYS A 78 5.11 -3.13 2.26
CA LYS A 78 4.06 -4.01 2.80
C LYS A 78 3.18 -4.61 1.70
N ASP A 79 2.78 -3.81 0.71
CA ASP A 79 1.93 -4.25 -0.40
C ASP A 79 2.65 -5.29 -1.25
N TYR A 80 3.91 -5.04 -1.63
CA TYR A 80 4.70 -6.04 -2.35
C TYR A 80 4.97 -7.30 -1.51
N LYS A 81 5.08 -7.20 -0.17
CA LYS A 81 5.13 -8.39 0.69
C LYS A 81 3.85 -9.22 0.57
N LYS A 82 2.68 -8.58 0.48
CA LYS A 82 1.40 -9.27 0.25
C LYS A 82 1.35 -9.87 -1.16
N THR A 83 1.68 -9.11 -2.19
CA THR A 83 1.72 -9.60 -3.59
C THR A 83 2.66 -10.81 -3.75
N ILE A 84 3.85 -10.79 -3.14
CA ILE A 84 4.76 -11.94 -3.17
C ILE A 84 4.12 -13.17 -2.51
N LYS A 85 3.43 -12.99 -1.38
CA LYS A 85 2.75 -14.10 -0.68
C LYS A 85 1.62 -14.69 -1.54
N ASP A 86 0.82 -13.81 -2.16
CA ASP A 86 -0.30 -14.21 -3.02
C ASP A 86 0.21 -14.92 -4.29
N LEU A 87 1.36 -14.50 -4.85
CA LEU A 87 2.00 -15.16 -6.00
C LEU A 87 2.70 -16.49 -5.64
N GLN A 88 3.25 -16.62 -4.42
CA GLN A 88 3.91 -17.84 -3.94
C GLN A 88 2.92 -18.91 -3.48
N ASN A 89 1.70 -18.53 -3.12
CA ASN A 89 0.63 -19.46 -2.75
C ASN A 89 -0.63 -19.23 -3.62
N PRO A 90 -0.59 -19.62 -4.91
CA PRO A 90 -1.67 -19.33 -5.86
C PRO A 90 -3.01 -20.08 -5.61
N GLN A 91 -3.18 -20.82 -4.51
CA GLN A 91 -4.43 -21.50 -4.16
C GLN A 91 -5.17 -20.77 -3.01
N GLN A 92 -6.46 -20.44 -3.06
CA GLN A 92 -7.46 -20.35 -4.12
C GLN A 92 -8.36 -19.16 -3.74
N THR A 93 -8.65 -18.21 -4.65
CA THR A 93 -9.95 -17.53 -4.60
C THR A 93 -10.97 -18.51 -5.17
N SER A 94 -11.26 -19.61 -4.48
CA SER A 94 -12.39 -20.46 -4.79
C SER A 94 -13.62 -19.89 -4.09
N ASN A 95 -14.69 -19.72 -4.87
CA ASN A 95 -16.08 -19.66 -4.44
C ASN A 95 -16.56 -18.39 -3.72
N ALA A 96 -16.81 -17.33 -4.49
CA ALA A 96 -17.86 -16.35 -4.14
C ALA A 96 -18.47 -15.67 -5.37
N ASN A 97 -18.86 -16.42 -6.41
CA ASN A 97 -20.04 -16.07 -7.23
C ASN A 97 -20.44 -17.24 -8.17
N LYS A 98 -20.88 -18.36 -7.60
CA LYS A 98 -21.85 -19.23 -8.28
C LYS A 98 -23.16 -19.03 -7.54
N ASN A 99 -23.83 -17.91 -7.78
CA ASN A 99 -25.27 -17.85 -7.51
C ASN A 99 -25.95 -18.70 -8.58
N ASN A 100 -26.14 -19.98 -8.23
CA ASN A 100 -27.29 -20.74 -8.69
C ASN A 100 -28.53 -19.96 -8.29
N THR A 101 -29.19 -19.36 -9.27
CA THR A 101 -30.63 -19.20 -9.25
C THR A 101 -31.11 -19.68 -10.59
N ASP A 102 -31.12 -21.01 -10.75
CA ASP A 102 -32.15 -21.63 -11.56
C ASP A 102 -33.47 -21.27 -10.90
N ASP A 103 -34.22 -20.36 -11.51
CA ASP A 103 -35.68 -20.39 -11.51
C ASP A 103 -36.23 -19.51 -12.65
N ASN A 104 -36.45 -20.18 -13.76
CA ASN A 104 -37.72 -20.14 -14.49
C ASN A 104 -38.10 -18.81 -15.19
N LYS A 105 -37.72 -18.66 -16.47
CA LYS A 105 -38.65 -18.10 -17.46
C LYS A 105 -38.48 -18.68 -18.86
N LYS A 106 -39.15 -19.82 -19.05
CA LYS A 106 -39.68 -20.28 -20.34
C LYS A 106 -40.49 -19.17 -21.02
N LYS A 107 -40.04 -18.63 -22.15
CA LYS A 107 -40.91 -18.39 -23.32
C LYS A 107 -40.17 -18.07 -24.62
N LYS A 108 -40.29 -19.04 -25.53
CA LYS A 108 -40.45 -18.94 -26.99
C LYS A 108 -39.30 -18.31 -27.80
N LEU A 109 -38.43 -19.20 -28.30
CA LEU A 109 -38.07 -19.17 -29.72
C LEU A 109 -39.31 -19.57 -30.53
N THR A 110 -39.71 -18.75 -31.50
CA THR A 110 -40.31 -19.25 -32.74
C THR A 110 -39.51 -18.74 -33.92
N LYS A 111 -39.13 -19.72 -34.72
CA LYS A 111 -38.23 -19.79 -35.86
C LYS A 111 -38.69 -18.92 -37.05
N LYS A 112 -37.70 -18.51 -37.84
CA LYS A 112 -37.73 -18.09 -39.26
C LYS A 112 -38.85 -18.73 -40.10
N ASN A 113 -39.39 -17.94 -41.03
CA ASN A 113 -39.05 -18.06 -42.46
C ASN A 113 -38.99 -16.67 -43.08
#